data_AF-A0A2K5EPZ4-F1
#
_entry.id   AF-A0A2K5EPZ4-F1
#
_cell.length_a   1.000
_cell.length_b   1.000
_cell.length_c   1.000
_cell.angle_alpha   90.00
_cell.angle_beta   90.00
_cell.angle_gamma   90.00
#
_symmetry.space_group_name_H-M   'P 1'
#
loop_
_entity.id
_entity.type
_entity.pdbx_description
1 polymer ?
#
loop_
_entity_poly.entity_id
_entity_poly.type
_entity_poly.pdbx_seq_one_letter_code
_entity_poly.pdbx_strand_id
1 'polypeptide(L)'
;MCIIFFKFDPRPVSKNAYRLILAANRDEFYSRPSKLADFWGNNNEILSGLDMEEGKEGGTWLGISTRGKLAALTNYLQPQLDQQARGRGELVTHFLTTDVDSLSYLKKVSVEGHLYNGFNLIAADLRQLPDPAIEDQGQEYVQPILSKYSAVCVRCPGYGTRTNTIILVDADGHVTFTERSMLDKDPSHWETSTHEFTLQS
;
A
#
# COMPACT_ATOMS: atom_id res chain seq x y z
N MET A 1 -2.75 -16.19 5.74
CA MET A 1 -2.33 -14.82 6.06
C MET A 1 -2.39 -13.96 4.80
N CYS A 2 -3.15 -12.86 4.80
CA CYS A 2 -3.22 -11.96 3.63
C CYS A 2 -1.86 -11.31 3.35
N ILE A 3 -1.50 -11.18 2.07
CA ILE A 3 -0.26 -10.54 1.63
C ILE A 3 -0.59 -9.46 0.60
N ILE A 4 0.16 -8.36 0.63
CA ILE A 4 0.07 -7.27 -0.34
C ILE A 4 1.49 -6.88 -0.75
N PHE A 5 1.74 -6.91 -2.05
CA PHE A 5 2.91 -6.30 -2.68
C PHE A 5 2.46 -5.08 -3.46
N PHE A 6 3.14 -3.95 -3.31
CA PHE A 6 2.87 -2.80 -4.13
C PHE A 6 4.13 -2.04 -4.53
N LYS A 7 4.10 -1.50 -5.75
CA LYS A 7 5.06 -0.52 -6.27
C LYS A 7 4.28 0.75 -6.56
N PHE A 8 4.65 1.84 -5.91
CA PHE A 8 4.08 3.16 -6.16
C PHE A 8 5.11 4.06 -6.85
N ASP A 9 4.69 4.80 -7.86
CA ASP A 9 5.51 5.78 -8.57
C ASP A 9 4.62 6.94 -9.00
N PRO A 10 4.63 8.06 -8.27
CA PRO A 10 3.81 9.21 -8.60
C PRO A 10 4.18 9.85 -9.94
N ARG A 11 5.39 9.62 -10.45
CA ARG A 11 5.96 10.31 -11.62
C ARG A 11 6.67 9.31 -12.56
N PRO A 12 5.92 8.40 -13.21
CA PRO A 12 6.48 7.40 -14.11
C PRO A 12 7.21 8.07 -15.27
N VAL A 13 8.40 7.55 -15.59
CA VAL A 13 9.33 8.10 -16.59
C VAL A 13 8.94 7.83 -18.04
N SER A 14 7.98 6.94 -18.30
CA SER A 14 7.47 6.65 -19.64
C SER A 14 5.94 6.64 -19.64
N LYS A 15 5.33 6.93 -20.81
CA LYS A 15 3.87 6.90 -20.98
C LYS A 15 3.23 5.53 -20.67
N ASN A 16 4.02 4.46 -20.73
CA ASN A 16 3.57 3.09 -20.47
C ASN A 16 3.93 2.59 -19.07
N ALA A 17 4.56 3.42 -18.24
CA ALA A 17 4.94 3.00 -16.89
C ALA A 17 3.77 3.15 -15.91
N TYR A 18 3.61 2.13 -15.06
CA TYR A 18 2.56 2.09 -14.05
C TYR A 18 2.87 3.04 -12.88
N ARG A 19 1.89 3.87 -12.52
CA ARG A 19 1.91 4.68 -11.28
C ARG A 19 1.72 3.84 -10.03
N LEU A 20 0.95 2.75 -10.13
CA LEU A 20 0.73 1.79 -9.06
C LEU A 20 0.64 0.40 -9.67
N ILE A 21 1.39 -0.54 -9.11
CA ILE A 21 1.17 -1.98 -9.27
C ILE A 21 0.86 -2.50 -7.87
N LEU A 22 -0.26 -3.18 -7.70
CA LEU A 22 -0.64 -3.81 -6.44
C LEU A 22 -1.07 -5.25 -6.73
N ALA A 23 -0.45 -6.20 -6.04
CA ALA A 23 -0.83 -7.60 -6.05
C ALA A 23 -1.19 -7.99 -4.62
N ALA A 24 -2.36 -8.60 -4.45
CA ALA A 24 -2.87 -8.98 -3.14
C ALA A 24 -3.44 -10.40 -3.16
N ASN A 25 -3.22 -11.12 -2.07
CA ASN A 25 -3.91 -12.36 -1.76
C ASN A 25 -4.71 -12.19 -0.46
N ARG A 26 -5.93 -12.72 -0.45
CA ARG A 26 -6.81 -12.75 0.71
C ARG A 26 -6.98 -14.20 1.16
N ASP A 27 -6.41 -14.51 2.32
CA ASP A 27 -6.70 -15.77 3.00
C ASP A 27 -7.88 -15.58 3.96
N GLU A 28 -8.86 -16.48 3.85
CA GLU A 28 -10.10 -16.44 4.62
C GLU A 28 -10.70 -17.84 4.76
N PHE A 29 -11.59 -18.02 5.75
CA PHE A 29 -12.44 -19.20 5.83
C PHE A 29 -13.23 -19.42 4.52
N TYR A 30 -13.14 -20.62 3.96
CA TYR A 30 -13.86 -20.98 2.73
C TYR A 30 -15.39 -20.88 2.87
N SER A 31 -15.91 -21.02 4.09
CA SER A 31 -17.34 -20.87 4.37
C SER A 31 -17.78 -19.40 4.47
N ARG A 32 -16.85 -18.43 4.54
CA ARG A 32 -17.20 -17.02 4.67
C ARG A 32 -17.68 -16.50 3.31
N PRO A 33 -18.96 -16.14 3.16
CA PRO A 33 -19.50 -15.72 1.87
C PRO A 33 -18.97 -14.33 1.49
N SER A 34 -18.74 -14.12 0.19
CA SER A 34 -18.32 -12.83 -0.35
C SER A 34 -18.89 -12.59 -1.74
N LYS A 35 -19.19 -11.33 -2.06
CA LYS A 35 -19.55 -10.89 -3.40
C LYS A 35 -18.29 -10.60 -4.22
N LEU A 36 -18.33 -10.98 -5.50
CA LEU A 36 -17.30 -10.63 -6.48
C LEU A 36 -17.12 -9.12 -6.59
N ALA A 37 -15.91 -8.71 -7.01
CA ALA A 37 -15.62 -7.30 -7.22
C ALA A 37 -16.51 -6.72 -8.31
N ASP A 38 -17.22 -5.66 -7.96
CA ASP A 38 -18.12 -4.94 -8.86
C ASP A 38 -18.18 -3.47 -8.42
N PHE A 39 -18.73 -2.61 -9.27
CA PHE A 39 -18.95 -1.22 -8.91
C PHE A 39 -20.17 -1.08 -7.97
N TRP A 40 -20.00 -0.29 -6.92
CA TRP A 40 -21.05 0.04 -5.94
C TRP A 40 -20.83 1.45 -5.35
N GLY A 41 -21.69 1.83 -4.40
CA GLY A 41 -21.68 3.15 -3.78
C GLY A 41 -22.48 4.17 -4.59
N ASN A 42 -22.45 5.43 -4.17
CA ASN A 42 -23.13 6.50 -4.88
C ASN A 42 -22.50 6.65 -6.27
N ASN A 43 -23.33 6.62 -7.32
CA ASN A 43 -22.88 6.72 -8.72
C ASN A 43 -21.90 5.62 -9.18
N ASN A 44 -21.90 4.44 -8.54
CA ASN A 44 -21.02 3.32 -8.92
C ASN A 44 -19.53 3.71 -8.91
N GLU A 45 -19.13 4.47 -7.90
CA GLU A 45 -17.78 5.05 -7.84
C GLU A 45 -16.73 4.17 -7.15
N ILE A 46 -17.13 3.07 -6.50
CA ILE A 46 -16.23 2.20 -5.74
C ILE A 46 -16.19 0.81 -6.37
N LEU A 47 -15.00 0.30 -6.63
CA LEU A 47 -14.76 -1.07 -7.11
C LEU A 47 -14.11 -1.89 -6.00
N SER A 48 -14.83 -2.89 -5.50
CA SER A 48 -14.30 -3.86 -4.53
C SER A 48 -15.17 -5.11 -4.47
N GLY A 49 -14.62 -6.22 -3.96
CA GLY A 49 -15.46 -7.30 -3.43
C GLY A 49 -16.16 -6.84 -2.14
N LEU A 50 -17.21 -7.53 -1.72
CA LEU A 50 -17.93 -7.22 -0.48
C LEU A 50 -18.04 -8.47 0.39
N ASP A 51 -17.85 -8.29 1.69
CA ASP A 51 -18.14 -9.29 2.69
C ASP A 51 -19.66 -9.47 2.80
N MET A 52 -20.10 -10.72 2.84
CA MET A 52 -21.51 -11.10 2.96
C MET A 52 -21.78 -11.90 4.24
N GLU A 53 -20.78 -12.03 5.12
CA GLU A 53 -20.95 -12.64 6.43
C GLU A 53 -21.93 -11.83 7.29
N GLU A 54 -22.80 -12.53 8.02
CA GLU A 54 -23.82 -11.92 8.88
C GLU A 54 -23.19 -10.99 9.93
N GLY A 55 -23.63 -9.74 9.97
CA GLY A 55 -23.10 -8.68 10.84
C GLY A 55 -21.80 -8.03 10.33
N LYS A 56 -21.31 -8.41 9.14
CA LYS A 56 -20.13 -7.84 8.49
C LYS A 56 -20.43 -7.37 7.06
N GLU A 57 -21.70 -7.38 6.66
CA GLU A 57 -22.12 -7.08 5.29
C GLU A 57 -21.70 -5.68 4.87
N GLY A 58 -21.24 -5.57 3.62
CA GLY A 58 -20.79 -4.29 3.05
C GLY A 58 -19.39 -3.85 3.50
N GLY A 59 -18.74 -4.61 4.40
CA GLY A 59 -17.30 -4.50 4.61
C GLY A 59 -16.52 -4.95 3.37
N THR A 60 -15.28 -4.48 3.22
CA THR A 60 -14.39 -4.95 2.16
C THR A 60 -12.93 -5.06 2.62
N TRP A 61 -12.15 -5.89 1.94
CA TRP A 61 -10.73 -6.12 2.26
C TRP A 61 -9.77 -5.35 1.36
N LEU A 62 -10.20 -4.95 0.16
CA LEU A 62 -9.42 -4.20 -0.81
C LEU A 62 -10.38 -3.53 -1.78
N GLY A 63 -10.22 -2.22 -1.97
CA GLY A 63 -11.01 -1.48 -2.95
C GLY A 63 -10.32 -0.23 -3.44
N ILE A 64 -10.84 0.28 -4.57
CA ILE A 64 -10.42 1.54 -5.16
C ILE A 64 -11.66 2.33 -5.60
N SER A 65 -11.65 3.65 -5.39
CA SER A 65 -12.67 4.55 -5.93
C SER A 65 -12.22 5.21 -7.24
N THR A 66 -13.19 5.63 -8.06
CA THR A 66 -12.94 6.47 -9.26
C THR A 66 -12.34 7.84 -8.88
N ARG A 67 -12.50 8.25 -7.62
CA ARG A 67 -11.82 9.38 -6.97
C ARG A 67 -10.36 9.08 -6.59
N GLY A 68 -9.82 7.92 -6.92
CA GLY A 68 -8.43 7.56 -6.67
C GLY A 68 -8.10 7.26 -5.20
N LYS A 69 -9.11 7.00 -4.37
CA LYS A 69 -8.89 6.47 -3.02
C LYS A 69 -8.67 4.97 -3.11
N LEU A 70 -7.63 4.47 -2.47
CA LEU A 70 -7.31 3.06 -2.37
C LEU A 70 -7.23 2.70 -0.89
N ALA A 71 -7.87 1.63 -0.47
CA ALA A 71 -7.65 1.07 0.85
C ALA A 71 -7.66 -0.45 0.85
N ALA A 72 -6.89 -1.02 1.77
CA ALA A 72 -6.73 -2.45 1.90
C ALA A 72 -6.47 -2.84 3.36
N LEU A 73 -6.92 -4.04 3.73
CA LEU A 73 -6.67 -4.64 5.04
C LEU A 73 -5.81 -5.88 4.90
N THR A 74 -4.88 -6.04 5.83
CA THR A 74 -4.23 -7.33 6.09
C THR A 74 -4.46 -7.75 7.54
N ASN A 75 -4.48 -9.05 7.77
CA ASN A 75 -4.68 -9.61 9.09
C ASN A 75 -3.43 -9.39 9.95
N TYR A 76 -3.65 -9.04 11.22
CA TYR A 76 -2.64 -9.15 12.27
C TYR A 76 -2.96 -10.41 13.09
N LEU A 77 -1.98 -11.29 13.26
CA LEU A 77 -2.17 -12.50 14.07
C LEU A 77 -2.17 -12.11 15.54
N GLN A 78 -3.34 -12.20 16.18
CA GLN A 78 -3.48 -11.96 17.62
C GLN A 78 -3.97 -13.23 18.34
N PRO A 79 -3.45 -13.56 19.54
CA PRO A 79 -3.82 -14.78 20.24
C PRO A 79 -5.24 -14.82 20.77
N GLN A 80 -5.78 -13.65 21.16
CA GLN A 80 -7.13 -13.52 21.72
C GLN A 80 -7.95 -12.61 20.82
N LEU A 81 -9.10 -13.12 20.38
CA LEU A 81 -10.06 -12.35 19.59
C LEU A 81 -11.17 -11.83 20.52
N ASP A 82 -11.49 -10.55 20.41
CA ASP A 82 -12.71 -9.99 20.97
C ASP A 82 -13.88 -10.27 20.01
N GLN A 83 -14.88 -11.02 20.48
CA GLN A 83 -16.08 -11.35 19.70
C GLN A 83 -17.02 -10.15 19.52
N GLN A 84 -16.91 -9.13 20.37
CA GLN A 84 -17.69 -7.90 20.30
C GLN A 84 -17.02 -6.83 19.42
N ALA A 85 -15.80 -7.07 18.94
CA ALA A 85 -15.08 -6.13 18.09
C ALA A 85 -15.79 -5.90 16.76
N ARG A 86 -15.69 -4.66 16.27
CA ARG A 86 -16.29 -4.23 15.01
C ARG A 86 -15.65 -4.93 13.82
N GLY A 87 -16.43 -5.04 12.74
CA GLY A 87 -15.96 -5.62 11.48
C GLY A 87 -14.92 -4.71 10.82
N ARG A 88 -13.67 -5.16 10.76
CA ARG A 88 -12.57 -4.36 10.17
C ARG A 88 -12.86 -3.92 8.74
N GLY A 89 -13.56 -4.74 7.95
CA GLY A 89 -13.89 -4.42 6.56
C GLY A 89 -14.63 -3.09 6.38
N GLU A 90 -15.34 -2.61 7.41
CA GLU A 90 -15.99 -1.30 7.38
C GLU A 90 -14.98 -0.15 7.28
N LEU A 91 -13.74 -0.32 7.78
CA LEU A 91 -12.69 0.69 7.73
C LEU A 91 -12.30 1.00 6.28
N VAL A 92 -12.30 -0.01 5.41
CA VAL A 92 -12.00 0.17 3.99
C VAL A 92 -13.18 0.83 3.30
N THR A 93 -14.40 0.30 3.50
CA THR A 93 -15.63 0.87 2.96
C THR A 93 -15.80 2.35 3.33
N HIS A 94 -15.55 2.71 4.59
CA HIS A 94 -15.70 4.07 5.08
C HIS A 94 -14.62 5.01 4.52
N PHE A 95 -13.37 4.55 4.36
CA PHE A 95 -12.36 5.37 3.68
C PHE A 95 -12.72 5.66 2.21
N LEU A 96 -13.19 4.63 1.49
CA LEU A 96 -13.51 4.72 0.07
C LEU A 96 -14.73 5.63 -0.23
N THR A 97 -15.65 5.75 0.73
CA THR A 97 -16.87 6.55 0.59
C THR A 97 -16.70 8.01 1.04
N THR A 98 -15.86 8.28 2.04
CA THR A 98 -15.68 9.63 2.61
C THR A 98 -14.73 10.51 1.78
N ASP A 99 -14.77 11.82 2.01
CA ASP A 99 -13.83 12.80 1.42
C ASP A 99 -12.60 13.08 2.30
N VAL A 100 -12.47 12.41 3.45
CA VAL A 100 -11.35 12.61 4.40
C VAL A 100 -10.03 12.10 3.80
N ASP A 101 -8.96 12.89 3.83
CA ASP A 101 -7.65 12.46 3.34
C ASP A 101 -7.09 11.26 4.15
N SER A 102 -6.22 10.48 3.52
CA SER A 102 -5.61 9.26 4.10
C SER A 102 -4.91 9.51 5.44
N LEU A 103 -4.20 10.62 5.62
CA LEU A 103 -3.50 10.90 6.88
C LEU A 103 -4.49 11.19 8.01
N SER A 104 -5.45 12.07 7.78
CA SER A 104 -6.51 12.39 8.75
C SER A 104 -7.33 11.16 9.11
N TYR A 105 -7.62 10.32 8.11
CA TYR A 105 -8.33 9.07 8.29
C TYR A 105 -7.56 8.09 9.19
N LEU A 106 -6.29 7.85 8.88
CA LEU A 106 -5.43 6.93 9.65
C LEU A 106 -5.22 7.43 11.09
N LYS A 107 -5.10 8.75 11.30
CA LYS A 107 -5.05 9.34 12.65
C LYS A 107 -6.32 9.04 13.44
N LYS A 108 -7.50 9.21 12.83
CA LYS A 108 -8.79 8.84 13.46
C LYS A 108 -8.83 7.36 13.82
N VAL A 109 -8.50 6.49 12.87
CA VAL A 109 -8.49 5.02 13.09
C VAL A 109 -7.48 4.64 14.17
N SER A 110 -6.34 5.32 14.29
CA SER A 110 -5.36 5.08 15.36
C SER A 110 -5.92 5.36 16.76
N VAL A 111 -6.84 6.33 16.91
CA VAL A 111 -7.51 6.62 18.18
C VAL A 111 -8.61 5.58 18.46
N GLU A 112 -9.35 5.20 17.42
CA GLU A 112 -10.47 4.26 17.49
C GLU A 112 -10.04 2.78 17.37
N GLY A 113 -8.74 2.50 17.24
CA GLY A 113 -8.22 1.16 16.91
C GLY A 113 -8.61 0.08 17.91
N HIS A 114 -8.84 0.46 19.17
CA HIS A 114 -9.30 -0.42 20.24
C HIS A 114 -10.70 -1.02 20.01
N LEU A 115 -11.48 -0.50 19.05
CA LEU A 115 -12.80 -1.03 18.68
C LEU A 115 -12.72 -2.27 17.76
N TYR A 116 -11.52 -2.64 17.33
CA TYR A 116 -11.27 -3.68 16.32
C TYR A 116 -10.29 -4.73 16.84
N ASN A 117 -10.49 -5.96 16.39
CA ASN A 117 -9.45 -6.99 16.44
C ASN A 117 -8.25 -6.57 15.58
N GLY A 118 -7.03 -7.00 15.95
CA GLY A 118 -5.78 -6.60 15.31
C GLY A 118 -5.80 -6.64 13.77
N PHE A 119 -5.19 -5.63 13.16
CA PHE A 119 -5.18 -5.44 11.71
C PHE A 119 -4.03 -4.55 11.28
N ASN A 120 -3.68 -4.62 10.00
CA ASN A 120 -2.98 -3.52 9.32
C ASN A 120 -3.92 -2.90 8.29
N LEU A 121 -3.97 -1.58 8.26
CA LEU A 121 -4.77 -0.81 7.30
C LEU A 121 -3.83 0.00 6.41
N ILE A 122 -4.00 -0.14 5.10
CA ILE A 122 -3.39 0.72 4.08
C ILE A 122 -4.49 1.64 3.56
N ALA A 123 -4.24 2.94 3.55
CA ALA A 123 -5.10 3.95 2.94
C ALA A 123 -4.22 4.91 2.11
N ALA A 124 -4.64 5.21 0.88
CA ALA A 124 -3.88 6.04 -0.04
C ALA A 124 -4.78 6.90 -0.92
N ASP A 125 -4.36 8.14 -1.17
CA ASP A 125 -4.99 9.07 -2.12
C ASP A 125 -4.09 9.23 -3.36
N LEU A 126 -4.44 8.56 -4.46
CA LEU A 126 -3.63 8.54 -5.68
C LEU A 126 -3.64 9.86 -6.48
N ARG A 127 -4.48 10.82 -6.08
CA ARG A 127 -4.59 12.16 -6.67
C ARG A 127 -3.86 13.25 -5.88
N GLN A 128 -3.59 13.04 -4.59
CA GLN A 128 -3.03 14.07 -3.71
C GLN A 128 -1.53 13.84 -3.54
N LEU A 129 -0.73 14.55 -4.34
CA LEU A 129 0.72 14.49 -4.31
C LEU A 129 1.29 15.91 -4.37
N PRO A 130 2.21 16.30 -3.46
CA PRO A 130 2.68 15.55 -2.29
C PRO A 130 1.56 15.31 -1.26
N ASP A 131 1.68 14.25 -0.45
CA ASP A 131 0.72 14.02 0.64
C ASP A 131 0.95 15.03 1.79
N PRO A 132 -0.05 15.27 2.66
CA PRO A 132 0.08 16.26 3.73
C PRO A 132 1.24 16.02 4.70
N ALA A 133 1.71 14.77 4.88
CA ALA A 133 2.86 14.50 5.75
C ALA A 133 4.17 14.95 5.10
N ILE A 134 4.32 14.76 3.78
CA ILE A 134 5.46 15.32 3.02
C ILE A 134 5.41 16.85 3.04
N GLU A 135 4.22 17.46 2.96
CA GLU A 135 4.08 18.91 3.08
C GLU A 135 4.48 19.43 4.46
N ASP A 136 4.07 18.74 5.53
CA ASP A 136 4.38 19.11 6.91
C ASP A 136 5.87 18.93 7.26
N GLN A 137 6.50 17.83 6.83
CA GLN A 137 7.96 17.64 6.95
C GLN A 137 8.73 18.62 6.06
N GLY A 138 8.07 19.10 5.02
CA GLY A 138 8.64 19.84 3.92
C GLY A 138 8.49 21.35 3.98
N GLN A 139 8.06 21.92 5.12
CA GLN A 139 7.66 23.33 5.23
C GLN A 139 8.73 24.33 4.74
N GLU A 140 10.01 23.94 4.77
CA GLU A 140 11.13 24.77 4.31
C GLU A 140 11.43 24.64 2.80
N TYR A 141 10.79 23.70 2.09
CA TYR A 141 10.99 23.43 0.68
C TYR A 141 9.84 23.95 -0.18
N VAL A 142 10.17 24.42 -1.38
CA VAL A 142 9.14 24.79 -2.37
C VAL A 142 8.40 23.54 -2.89
N GLN A 143 7.09 23.66 -3.10
CA GLN A 143 6.21 22.59 -3.57
C GLN A 143 6.77 21.72 -4.72
N PRO A 144 7.40 22.28 -5.78
CA PRO A 144 7.99 21.47 -6.85
C PRO A 144 9.12 20.52 -6.42
N ILE A 145 9.73 20.73 -5.25
CA ILE A 145 10.73 19.83 -4.66
C ILE A 145 10.03 18.72 -3.86
N LEU A 146 9.01 19.07 -3.08
CA LEU A 146 8.23 18.11 -2.30
C LEU A 146 7.52 17.08 -3.18
N SER A 147 6.95 17.52 -4.31
CA SER A 147 6.39 16.60 -5.30
C SER A 147 7.44 15.65 -5.90
N LYS A 148 8.73 15.97 -5.80
CA LYS A 148 9.80 15.08 -6.29
C LYS A 148 10.15 13.98 -5.30
N TYR A 149 10.06 14.26 -4.01
CA TYR A 149 10.37 13.33 -2.92
C TYR A 149 9.31 12.27 -2.68
N SER A 150 8.09 12.45 -3.19
CA SER A 150 7.05 11.41 -3.13
C SER A 150 7.31 10.19 -4.02
N ALA A 151 8.37 10.21 -4.84
CA ALA A 151 8.70 9.11 -5.75
C ALA A 151 9.50 8.00 -5.06
N VAL A 152 9.14 6.73 -5.29
CA VAL A 152 9.93 5.57 -4.84
C VAL A 152 11.33 5.60 -5.43
N CYS A 153 11.45 6.00 -6.70
CA CYS A 153 12.72 6.33 -7.32
C CYS A 153 12.86 7.85 -7.48
N VAL A 154 13.38 8.53 -6.47
CA VAL A 154 13.57 9.99 -6.51
C VAL A 154 14.59 10.36 -7.59
N ARG A 155 14.24 11.34 -8.41
CA ARG A 155 15.14 11.96 -9.39
C ARG A 155 14.99 13.48 -9.34
N CYS A 156 15.97 14.16 -8.74
CA CYS A 156 16.11 15.61 -8.78
C CYS A 156 17.59 16.01 -8.99
N PRO A 157 17.86 17.24 -9.48
CA PRO A 157 19.23 17.73 -9.56
C PRO A 157 19.89 17.69 -8.17
N GLY A 158 20.97 16.92 -8.04
CA GLY A 158 21.74 16.79 -6.79
C GLY A 158 21.21 15.80 -5.76
N TYR A 159 20.05 15.18 -5.95
CA TYR A 159 19.52 14.16 -5.02
C TYR A 159 18.66 13.11 -5.75
N GLY A 160 18.75 11.85 -5.34
CA GLY A 160 17.96 10.79 -5.96
C GLY A 160 18.34 9.39 -5.53
N THR A 161 17.58 8.41 -6.04
CA THR A 161 17.82 7.00 -5.80
C THR A 161 19.15 6.56 -6.40
N ARG A 162 19.99 5.96 -5.57
CA ARG A 162 21.32 5.46 -5.95
C ARG A 162 21.40 3.94 -6.01
N THR A 163 20.48 3.22 -5.38
CA THR A 163 20.48 1.77 -5.32
C THR A 163 19.07 1.19 -5.51
N ASN A 164 18.98 0.00 -6.09
CA ASN A 164 17.77 -0.81 -6.17
C ASN A 164 18.13 -2.26 -5.84
N THR A 165 17.50 -2.85 -4.83
CA THR A 165 17.89 -4.15 -4.29
C THR A 165 16.72 -5.13 -4.34
N ILE A 166 16.99 -6.36 -4.77
CA ILE A 166 16.08 -7.50 -4.72
C ILE A 166 16.79 -8.63 -3.97
N ILE A 167 16.13 -9.18 -2.95
CA ILE A 167 16.61 -10.35 -2.23
C ILE A 167 15.56 -11.45 -2.41
N LEU A 168 15.99 -12.57 -2.97
CA LEU A 168 15.17 -13.78 -3.12
C LEU A 168 15.73 -14.83 -2.17
N VAL A 169 14.84 -15.56 -1.48
CA VAL A 169 15.21 -16.71 -0.66
C VAL A 169 14.26 -17.83 -1.06
N ASP A 170 14.80 -18.95 -1.52
CA ASP A 170 13.99 -20.11 -1.90
C ASP A 170 13.70 -21.05 -0.71
N ALA A 171 12.97 -22.14 -1.00
CA ALA A 171 12.57 -23.12 0.02
C ALA A 171 13.75 -23.89 0.62
N ASP A 172 14.88 -23.98 -0.08
CA ASP A 172 16.09 -24.66 0.37
C ASP A 172 17.04 -23.70 1.12
N GLY A 173 16.62 -22.45 1.34
CA GLY A 173 17.40 -21.43 2.02
C GLY A 173 18.51 -20.83 1.16
N HIS A 174 18.48 -21.03 -0.16
CA HIS A 174 19.39 -20.35 -1.07
C HIS A 174 18.93 -18.90 -1.27
N VAL A 175 19.85 -17.98 -1.01
CA VAL A 175 19.65 -16.54 -1.11
C VAL A 175 20.28 -16.02 -2.38
N THR A 176 19.52 -15.30 -3.20
CA THR A 176 20.02 -14.46 -4.29
C THR A 176 19.84 -13.00 -3.92
N PHE A 177 20.93 -12.30 -3.61
CA PHE A 177 20.95 -10.86 -3.40
C PHE A 177 21.40 -10.19 -4.69
N THR A 178 20.52 -9.43 -5.35
CA THR A 178 20.87 -8.64 -6.54
C THR A 178 20.65 -7.16 -6.24
N GLU A 179 21.70 -6.35 -6.41
CA GLU A 179 21.62 -4.90 -6.27
C GLU A 179 22.11 -4.20 -7.53
N ARG A 180 21.36 -3.19 -7.96
CA ARG A 180 21.79 -2.25 -9.00
C ARG A 180 22.15 -0.92 -8.34
N SER A 181 23.39 -0.48 -8.50
CA SER A 181 23.98 0.68 -7.81
C SER A 181 24.54 1.70 -8.78
N MET A 182 24.31 2.98 -8.51
CA MET A 182 24.82 4.11 -9.27
C MET A 182 26.30 4.34 -8.90
N LEU A 183 27.18 4.27 -9.89
CA LEU A 183 28.63 4.30 -9.67
C LEU A 183 29.13 5.69 -9.30
N ASP A 184 28.54 6.73 -9.88
CA ASP A 184 28.97 8.11 -9.69
C ASP A 184 27.76 9.06 -9.68
N LYS A 185 27.93 10.30 -10.18
CA LYS A 185 26.87 11.32 -10.27
C LYS A 185 26.13 11.31 -11.61
N ASP A 186 26.63 10.56 -12.60
CA ASP A 186 26.00 10.38 -13.88
C ASP A 186 24.85 9.37 -13.73
N PRO A 187 23.59 9.78 -13.96
CA PRO A 187 22.44 8.90 -13.80
C PRO A 187 22.36 7.79 -14.85
N SER A 188 23.28 7.74 -15.82
CA SER A 188 23.42 6.64 -16.78
C SER A 188 24.40 5.56 -16.32
N HIS A 189 25.28 5.84 -15.35
CA HIS A 189 26.29 4.91 -14.87
C HIS A 189 25.77 4.05 -13.72
N TRP A 190 25.44 2.79 -14.03
CA TRP A 190 24.97 1.81 -13.06
C TRP A 190 25.72 0.50 -13.23
N GLU A 191 26.02 -0.14 -12.11
CA GLU A 191 26.51 -1.53 -12.05
C GLU A 191 25.47 -2.40 -11.36
N THR A 192 25.39 -3.67 -11.74
CA THR A 192 24.55 -4.66 -11.05
C THR A 192 25.46 -5.73 -10.47
N SER A 193 25.41 -5.92 -9.16
CA SER A 193 26.09 -7.01 -8.46
C SER A 193 25.05 -8.05 -8.00
N THR A 194 25.41 -9.32 -8.13
CA THR A 194 24.61 -10.44 -7.61
C THR A 194 25.50 -11.30 -6.73
N HIS A 195 25.02 -11.59 -5.51
CA HIS A 195 25.65 -12.48 -4.56
C HIS A 195 24.69 -13.61 -4.22
N GLU A 196 25.22 -14.83 -4.19
CA GLU A 196 24.47 -16.04 -3.87
C GLU A 196 25.11 -16.74 -2.68
N PHE A 197 24.30 -17.16 -1.71
CA PHE A 197 24.75 -17.90 -0.54
C PHE A 197 23.60 -18.70 0.07
N THR A 198 23.93 -19.70 0.90
CA THR A 198 22.93 -20.48 1.64
C THR A 198 22.85 -19.98 3.08
N LEU A 199 21.63 -19.86 3.61
CA LEU A 199 21.43 -19.53 5.02
C LEU A 199 22.04 -20.61 5.93
N GLN A 200 22.70 -20.18 7.01
CA GLN A 200 23.16 -21.11 8.04
C GLN A 200 21.95 -21.55 8.86
N SER A 201 21.80 -22.87 9.03
CA SER A 201 20.78 -23.51 9.86
C SER A 201 20.97 -23.25 11.34
#